data_AF-A0A212CCJ8-F1
#
_entry.id   AF-A0A212CCJ8-F1
#
_cell.length_a   1.000
_cell.length_b   1.000
_cell.length_c   1.000
_cell.angle_alpha   90.00
_cell.angle_beta   90.00
_cell.angle_gamma   90.00
#
_symmetry.space_group_name_H-M   'P 1'
#
loop_
_entity.id
_entity.type
_entity.pdbx_description
1 polymer ?
#
loop_
_entity_poly.entity_id
_entity_poly.type
_entity_poly.pdbx_seq_one_letter_code
_entity_poly.pdbx_strand_id
1 'polypeptide(L)'
;MSDIQCLLDKEGASELVIDVIVNTKNDRIFSEGILLGIALLEGGNTQTQYSFYQQLHEQKKSEKFFKVLYDRMKAAQKEIRSTVTVNTIDLGNKKRDDDPELMTSGPRMRVRDSSLHLKEGMKGQLTEASSATSKAYCVYRREMDPEIDMMCAGPEAGNAEDKSAEEVTMSPAIAIMQPILRFLQLLCENHNRELQTCIATHESNGIDIIIALILNDINPLGKYRMDLVLQLKNFLRNQNNKTNYNLVCETLQFLDCICGSTTGGLGLLGLYINEKNVVLVNQTLESLTEYCQGPCHENQTCIATHESNGIDIIIALILNDINPLGKYRMDLVLQLKNNASKLLLAIMESRHDSENAERILFNMRPRELVDVMKNAYNQGLECDHGDDEGGDDGVSPKDVGHNIYILAHQ
;
A
#
# COMPACT_ATOMS: atom_id res chain seq x y z
N MET A 1 -15.98 -25.25 -7.20
CA MET A 1 -15.73 -24.40 -6.00
C MET A 1 -16.84 -23.36 -5.84
N SER A 2 -17.20 -22.63 -6.90
CA SER A 2 -18.34 -21.68 -6.91
C SER A 2 -19.68 -22.28 -6.44
N ASP A 3 -19.97 -23.55 -6.76
CA ASP A 3 -21.25 -24.18 -6.36
C ASP A 3 -21.44 -24.30 -4.84
N ILE A 4 -20.37 -24.55 -4.08
CA ILE A 4 -20.42 -24.67 -2.62
C ILE A 4 -20.60 -23.28 -1.99
N GLN A 5 -19.87 -22.27 -2.49
CA GLN A 5 -20.03 -20.88 -2.05
C GLN A 5 -21.46 -20.40 -2.26
N CYS A 6 -22.04 -20.67 -3.44
CA CYS A 6 -23.43 -20.34 -3.76
C CYS A 6 -24.45 -21.09 -2.89
N LEU A 7 -24.18 -22.34 -2.52
CA LEU A 7 -25.05 -23.10 -1.62
C LEU A 7 -25.03 -22.50 -0.20
N LEU A 8 -23.84 -22.23 0.34
CA LEU A 8 -23.70 -21.60 1.66
C LEU A 8 -24.34 -20.20 1.69
N ASP A 9 -24.19 -19.42 0.62
CA ASP A 9 -24.82 -18.12 0.49
C ASP A 9 -26.36 -18.21 0.52
N LYS A 10 -26.94 -19.22 -0.15
CA LYS A 10 -28.40 -19.50 -0.08
C LYS A 10 -28.88 -19.87 1.32
N GLU A 11 -28.03 -20.53 2.11
CA GLU A 11 -28.30 -20.85 3.52
C GLU A 11 -28.04 -19.65 4.46
N GLY A 12 -27.70 -18.46 3.93
CA GLY A 12 -27.54 -17.23 4.71
C GLY A 12 -26.13 -16.97 5.22
N ALA A 13 -25.10 -17.58 4.63
CA ALA A 13 -23.71 -17.36 5.07
C ALA A 13 -23.25 -15.90 4.93
N SER A 14 -23.67 -15.18 3.88
CA SER A 14 -23.39 -13.74 3.72
C SER A 14 -24.05 -12.90 4.82
N GLU A 15 -25.27 -13.23 5.22
CA GLU A 15 -25.99 -12.54 6.30
C GLU A 15 -25.27 -12.74 7.63
N LEU A 16 -24.85 -13.99 7.90
CA LEU A 16 -24.06 -14.31 9.09
C LEU A 16 -22.75 -13.49 9.15
N VAL A 17 -22.03 -13.37 8.02
CA VAL A 17 -20.79 -12.58 7.96
C VAL A 17 -21.06 -11.11 8.32
N ILE A 18 -22.09 -10.49 7.74
CA ILE A 18 -22.48 -9.11 8.08
C ILE A 18 -22.83 -9.00 9.56
N ASP A 19 -23.62 -9.92 10.09
CA ASP A 19 -24.05 -9.89 11.49
C ASP A 19 -22.90 -10.08 12.47
N VAL A 20 -21.93 -10.93 12.14
CA VAL A 20 -20.70 -11.08 12.91
C VAL A 20 -19.92 -9.77 12.91
N ILE A 21 -19.67 -9.17 11.74
CA ILE A 21 -18.92 -7.91 11.60
C ILE A 21 -19.58 -6.77 12.39
N VAL A 22 -20.90 -6.67 12.33
CA VAL A 22 -21.64 -5.56 12.97
C VAL A 22 -21.77 -5.73 14.48
N ASN A 23 -21.93 -6.95 14.99
CA ASN A 23 -22.36 -7.17 16.37
C ASN A 23 -21.26 -7.73 17.29
N THR A 24 -20.22 -8.38 16.74
CA THR A 24 -19.20 -8.99 17.58
C THR A 24 -18.26 -7.95 18.19
N LYS A 25 -17.90 -8.15 19.46
CA LYS A 25 -16.81 -7.41 20.13
C LYS A 25 -15.54 -8.24 20.30
N ASN A 26 -15.60 -9.53 19.94
CA ASN A 26 -14.49 -10.44 20.09
C ASN A 26 -13.65 -10.44 18.80
N ASP A 27 -12.40 -10.01 18.90
CA ASP A 27 -11.48 -9.87 17.77
C ASP A 27 -11.26 -11.18 17.00
N ARG A 28 -11.27 -12.33 17.69
CA ARG A 28 -11.12 -13.64 17.04
C ARG A 28 -12.33 -13.98 16.20
N ILE A 29 -13.53 -13.80 16.76
CA ILE A 29 -14.80 -14.04 16.03
C ILE A 29 -14.92 -13.07 14.85
N PHE A 30 -14.50 -11.83 15.03
CA PHE A 30 -14.43 -10.86 13.95
C PHE A 30 -13.50 -11.34 12.82
N SER A 31 -12.29 -11.77 13.17
CA SER A 31 -11.31 -12.28 12.20
C SER A 31 -11.85 -13.49 11.44
N GLU A 32 -12.42 -14.48 12.12
CA GLU A 32 -13.03 -15.65 11.47
C GLU A 32 -14.22 -15.27 10.58
N GLY A 33 -15.03 -14.27 11.00
CA GLY A 33 -16.11 -13.74 10.18
C GLY A 33 -15.61 -13.12 8.87
N ILE A 34 -14.51 -12.35 8.93
CA ILE A 34 -13.88 -11.78 7.73
C ILE A 34 -13.29 -12.89 6.85
N LEU A 35 -12.60 -13.88 7.43
CA LEU A 35 -12.04 -15.02 6.68
C LEU A 35 -13.13 -15.84 5.98
N LEU A 36 -14.27 -16.07 6.63
CA LEU A 36 -15.42 -16.69 6.00
C LEU A 36 -15.94 -15.85 4.83
N GLY A 37 -16.02 -14.53 4.99
CA GLY A 37 -16.36 -13.61 3.91
C GLY A 37 -15.42 -13.73 2.71
N ILE A 38 -14.11 -13.79 2.94
CA ILE A 38 -13.09 -14.02 1.90
C ILE A 38 -13.35 -15.35 1.19
N ALA A 39 -13.53 -16.45 1.94
CA ALA A 39 -13.76 -17.77 1.37
C ALA A 39 -15.05 -17.85 0.52
N LEU A 40 -16.09 -17.10 0.89
CA LEU A 40 -17.33 -17.01 0.10
C LEU A 40 -17.15 -16.22 -1.20
N LEU A 41 -16.29 -15.20 -1.19
CA LEU A 41 -16.04 -14.32 -2.33
C LEU A 41 -14.85 -14.76 -3.19
N GLU A 42 -14.08 -15.76 -2.75
CA GLU A 42 -12.89 -16.25 -3.43
C GLU A 42 -13.19 -16.63 -4.88
N GLY A 43 -12.36 -16.13 -5.82
CA GLY A 43 -12.58 -16.26 -7.26
C GLY A 43 -13.60 -15.28 -7.85
N GLY A 44 -14.03 -14.26 -7.10
CA GLY A 44 -14.91 -13.21 -7.60
C GLY A 44 -16.35 -13.69 -7.81
N ASN A 45 -16.91 -14.41 -6.84
CA ASN A 45 -18.26 -14.96 -6.94
C ASN A 45 -19.33 -13.84 -6.96
N THR A 46 -19.78 -13.48 -8.16
CA THR A 46 -20.76 -12.40 -8.38
C THR A 46 -22.10 -12.62 -7.69
N GLN A 47 -22.50 -13.87 -7.48
CA GLN A 47 -23.75 -14.19 -6.78
C GLN A 47 -23.64 -13.79 -5.31
N THR A 48 -22.54 -14.18 -4.66
CA THR A 48 -22.27 -13.83 -3.27
C THR A 48 -22.06 -12.32 -3.11
N GLN A 49 -21.33 -11.67 -4.04
CA GLN A 49 -21.21 -10.20 -4.07
C GLN A 49 -22.58 -9.51 -4.12
N TYR A 50 -23.51 -10.03 -4.93
CA TYR A 50 -24.88 -9.52 -5.00
C TYR A 50 -25.63 -9.69 -3.68
N SER A 51 -25.51 -10.84 -3.03
CA SER A 51 -26.12 -11.10 -1.72
C SER A 51 -25.60 -10.13 -0.64
N PHE A 52 -24.29 -9.87 -0.60
CA PHE A 52 -23.72 -8.85 0.28
C PHE A 52 -24.27 -7.46 -0.02
N TYR A 53 -24.33 -7.08 -1.30
CA TYR A 53 -24.87 -5.77 -1.71
C TYR A 53 -26.32 -5.61 -1.27
N GLN A 54 -27.17 -6.59 -1.58
CA GLN A 54 -28.59 -6.57 -1.24
C GLN A 54 -28.79 -6.45 0.27
N GLN A 55 -28.08 -7.25 1.07
CA GLN A 55 -28.22 -7.22 2.53
C GLN A 55 -27.76 -5.88 3.13
N LEU A 56 -26.65 -5.31 2.64
CA LEU A 56 -26.19 -4.00 3.12
C LEU A 56 -27.14 -2.87 2.70
N HIS A 57 -27.72 -2.94 1.50
CA HIS A 57 -28.65 -1.93 1.00
C HIS A 57 -30.03 -2.01 1.70
N GLU A 58 -30.58 -3.21 1.87
CA GLU A 58 -31.95 -3.41 2.34
C GLU A 58 -32.08 -3.46 3.87
N GLN A 59 -31.09 -3.98 4.61
CA GLN A 59 -31.26 -4.30 6.03
C GLN A 59 -30.94 -3.15 7.01
N LYS A 60 -30.64 -1.93 6.55
CA LYS A 60 -30.18 -0.79 7.40
C LYS A 60 -28.96 -1.09 8.28
N LYS A 61 -28.25 -2.19 8.03
CA LYS A 61 -27.02 -2.59 8.73
C LYS A 61 -25.77 -1.94 8.12
N SER A 62 -25.89 -1.33 6.94
CA SER A 62 -24.76 -0.69 6.23
C SER A 62 -23.99 0.30 7.10
N GLU A 63 -24.68 1.27 7.74
CA GLU A 63 -24.00 2.30 8.52
C GLU A 63 -23.07 1.71 9.59
N LYS A 64 -23.55 0.71 10.36
CA LYS A 64 -22.73 0.05 11.37
C LYS A 64 -21.62 -0.80 10.77
N PHE A 65 -21.92 -1.52 9.69
CA PHE A 65 -20.94 -2.36 9.00
C PHE A 65 -19.72 -1.54 8.55
N PHE A 66 -19.95 -0.45 7.82
CA PHE A 66 -18.88 0.41 7.35
C PHE A 66 -18.19 1.15 8.50
N LYS A 67 -18.94 1.54 9.54
CA LYS A 67 -18.36 2.14 10.75
C LYS A 67 -17.33 1.22 11.41
N VAL A 68 -17.65 -0.07 11.57
CA VAL A 68 -16.74 -1.03 12.23
C VAL A 68 -15.45 -1.18 11.44
N LEU A 69 -15.53 -1.32 10.12
CA LEU A 69 -14.35 -1.42 9.26
C LEU A 69 -13.53 -0.12 9.32
N TYR A 70 -14.19 1.03 9.20
CA TYR A 70 -13.56 2.35 9.31
C TYR A 70 -12.79 2.53 10.62
N ASP A 71 -13.43 2.23 11.75
CA ASP A 71 -12.83 2.37 13.08
C ASP A 71 -11.60 1.46 13.24
N ARG A 72 -11.63 0.24 12.68
CA ARG A 72 -10.48 -0.69 12.68
C ARG A 72 -9.33 -0.16 11.85
N MET A 73 -9.59 0.40 10.66
CA MET A 73 -8.55 1.03 9.84
C MET A 73 -7.90 2.20 10.58
N LYS A 74 -8.71 3.08 11.20
CA LYS A 74 -8.21 4.19 12.03
C LYS A 74 -7.37 3.72 13.20
N ALA A 75 -7.78 2.64 13.87
CA ALA A 75 -7.02 2.07 14.98
C ALA A 75 -5.64 1.57 14.51
N ALA A 76 -5.58 0.85 13.38
CA ALA A 76 -4.33 0.37 12.79
C ALA A 76 -3.40 1.53 12.39
N GLN A 77 -3.94 2.56 11.71
CA GLN A 77 -3.20 3.77 11.35
C GLN A 77 -2.60 4.47 12.59
N LYS A 78 -3.41 4.63 13.65
CA LYS A 78 -2.97 5.25 14.91
C LYS A 78 -1.86 4.44 15.58
N GLU A 79 -1.98 3.12 15.57
CA GLU A 79 -0.99 2.23 16.16
C GLU A 79 0.34 2.25 15.40
N ILE A 80 0.32 2.24 14.06
CA ILE A 80 1.51 2.41 13.24
C ILE A 80 2.21 3.73 13.60
N ARG A 81 1.47 4.85 13.59
CA ARG A 81 2.02 6.17 13.90
C ARG A 81 2.63 6.22 15.29
N SER A 82 1.97 5.60 16.28
CA SER A 82 2.45 5.57 17.67
C SER A 82 3.71 4.71 17.83
N THR A 83 3.79 3.56 17.17
CA THR A 83 4.96 2.67 17.23
C THR A 83 6.18 3.30 16.54
N VAL A 84 5.95 3.98 15.42
CA VAL A 84 7.00 4.71 14.69
C VAL A 84 7.54 5.90 15.50
N THR A 85 6.69 6.62 16.25
CA THR A 85 7.14 7.75 17.10
C THR A 85 7.77 7.34 18.44
N VAL A 86 7.47 6.15 18.97
CA VAL A 86 8.07 5.69 20.24
C VAL A 86 9.46 5.10 20.01
N ASN A 87 9.67 4.38 18.90
CA ASN A 87 10.98 3.83 18.53
C ASN A 87 12.03 4.92 18.17
N THR A 88 11.60 6.17 17.93
CA THR A 88 12.53 7.29 17.67
C THR A 88 13.09 7.92 18.94
N ILE A 89 12.40 7.82 20.09
CA ILE A 89 12.77 8.50 21.34
C ILE A 89 13.74 7.66 22.19
N ASP A 90 13.53 6.34 22.28
CA ASP A 90 14.28 5.49 23.23
C ASP A 90 15.71 5.11 22.80
N LEU A 91 16.09 5.35 21.54
CA LEU A 91 17.47 5.16 21.06
C LEU A 91 18.36 6.39 21.29
N GLY A 92 17.81 7.51 21.78
CA GLY A 92 18.54 8.77 21.98
C GLY A 92 19.29 8.90 23.31
N ASN A 93 19.09 7.97 24.26
CA ASN A 93 19.57 8.10 25.64
C ASN A 93 20.63 7.06 26.05
N LYS A 94 21.62 6.80 25.19
CA LYS A 94 22.89 6.19 25.62
C LYS A 94 24.08 6.87 24.94
N LYS A 95 24.46 8.02 25.49
CA LYS A 95 25.85 8.51 25.68
C LYS A 95 25.80 9.99 26.03
N ARG A 96 25.76 10.29 27.32
CA ARG A 96 26.36 11.51 27.88
C ARG A 96 27.01 11.12 29.18
N ASP A 97 28.32 11.10 29.15
CA ASP A 97 29.25 11.73 30.08
C ASP A 97 30.56 10.94 30.10
N ASP A 98 31.63 11.69 30.34
CA ASP A 98 33.04 11.29 30.42
C ASP A 98 33.84 11.35 29.10
N ASP A 99 34.47 12.51 28.83
CA ASP A 99 35.92 12.66 29.12
C ASP A 99 36.40 14.14 29.03
N PRO A 100 37.53 14.50 29.69
CA PRO A 100 37.95 15.86 29.98
C PRO A 100 38.90 16.49 28.93
N GLU A 101 39.14 17.77 29.17
CA GLU A 101 39.96 18.74 28.45
C GLU A 101 41.24 18.24 27.76
N LEU A 102 41.43 18.65 26.49
CA LEU A 102 42.75 19.05 26.01
C LEU A 102 42.67 20.23 25.04
N MET A 103 43.43 21.27 25.39
CA MET A 103 43.62 22.53 24.69
C MET A 103 44.23 22.36 23.29
N THR A 104 43.71 23.08 22.29
CA THR A 104 44.54 23.72 21.26
C THR A 104 43.80 24.90 20.62
N SER A 105 44.51 26.02 20.59
CA SER A 105 44.08 27.38 20.22
C SER A 105 44.07 27.63 18.70
N GLY A 106 43.05 28.34 18.20
CA GLY A 106 43.04 28.96 16.87
C GLY A 106 41.87 29.94 16.69
N PRO A 107 42.02 31.04 15.91
CA PRO A 107 41.30 32.30 16.17
C PRO A 107 39.90 32.38 15.57
N ARG A 108 38.97 32.95 16.35
CA ARG A 108 37.58 33.26 15.96
C ARG A 108 37.53 34.43 14.96
N MET A 109 37.04 34.17 13.75
CA MET A 109 36.44 35.19 12.88
C MET A 109 34.93 35.24 13.14
N ARG A 110 34.46 36.38 13.67
CA ARG A 110 33.03 36.67 13.87
C ARG A 110 32.39 36.97 12.51
N VAL A 111 31.53 36.08 12.03
CA VAL A 111 30.54 36.44 11.00
C VAL A 111 29.19 36.59 11.69
N ARG A 112 28.59 37.72 11.42
CA ARG A 112 27.41 38.32 12.02
C ARG A 112 26.16 37.51 11.67
N ASP A 113 25.47 37.00 12.68
CA ASP A 113 24.18 36.31 12.55
C ASP A 113 23.17 37.16 11.76
N SER A 114 22.67 36.62 10.65
CA SER A 114 21.44 37.08 10.01
C SER A 114 20.32 36.20 10.53
N SER A 115 19.50 36.76 11.42
CA SER A 115 18.36 36.11 12.03
C SER A 115 17.32 35.73 10.96
N LEU A 116 17.28 34.45 10.57
CA LEU A 116 16.13 33.84 9.94
C LEU A 116 15.41 33.02 11.02
N HIS A 117 14.31 33.58 11.54
CA HIS A 117 13.39 32.86 12.40
C HIS A 117 12.78 31.68 11.62
N LEU A 118 13.35 30.49 11.79
CA LEU A 118 12.67 29.25 11.45
C LEU A 118 11.51 29.06 12.43
N LYS A 119 10.29 28.93 11.91
CA LYS A 119 9.14 28.53 12.72
C LYS A 119 9.46 27.20 13.41
N GLU A 120 9.20 27.13 14.70
CA GLU A 120 9.61 26.05 15.62
C GLU A 120 9.20 24.64 15.13
N GLY A 121 8.11 24.54 14.37
CA GLY A 121 7.67 23.29 13.72
C GLY A 121 8.59 22.78 12.59
N MET A 122 9.21 23.65 11.78
CA MET A 122 10.14 23.24 10.70
C MET A 122 11.48 22.79 11.27
N LYS A 123 11.91 23.36 12.40
CA LYS A 123 13.12 22.95 13.11
C LYS A 123 12.94 21.55 13.71
N GLY A 124 11.75 21.26 14.27
CA GLY A 124 11.39 19.92 14.75
C GLY A 124 11.39 18.88 13.64
N GLN A 125 10.74 19.16 12.51
CA GLN A 125 10.73 18.26 11.34
C GLN A 125 12.13 18.01 10.77
N LEU A 126 12.98 19.05 10.70
CA LEU A 126 14.36 18.88 10.23
C LEU A 126 15.21 18.05 11.19
N THR A 127 15.02 18.20 12.50
CA THR A 127 15.73 17.38 13.50
C THR A 127 15.26 15.93 13.50
N GLU A 128 13.97 15.69 13.25
CA GLU A 128 13.40 14.35 13.14
C GLU A 128 13.88 13.64 11.86
N ALA A 129 13.84 14.32 10.71
CA ALA A 129 14.38 13.83 9.45
C ALA A 129 15.90 13.55 9.55
N SER A 130 16.66 14.41 10.23
CA SER A 130 18.10 14.22 10.47
C SER A 130 18.39 13.02 11.39
N SER A 131 17.58 12.84 12.44
CA SER A 131 17.67 11.67 13.34
C SER A 131 17.32 10.36 12.62
N ALA A 132 16.25 10.36 11.81
CA ALA A 132 15.87 9.22 10.99
C ALA A 132 16.96 8.86 9.98
N THR A 133 17.53 9.86 9.29
CA THR A 133 18.63 9.68 8.32
C THR A 133 19.90 9.16 8.99
N SER A 134 20.28 9.68 10.16
CA SER A 134 21.47 9.24 10.91
C SER A 134 21.34 7.80 11.42
N LYS A 135 20.13 7.40 11.84
CA LYS A 135 19.83 6.03 12.27
C LYS A 135 19.80 5.04 11.09
N ALA A 136 19.22 5.44 9.96
CA ALA A 136 19.26 4.68 8.71
C ALA A 136 20.70 4.35 8.31
N TYR A 137 21.57 5.36 8.39
CA TYR A 137 22.99 5.19 8.11
C TYR A 137 23.68 4.25 9.12
N CYS A 138 23.36 4.34 10.42
CA CYS A 138 23.92 3.45 11.44
C CYS A 138 23.48 1.98 11.29
N VAL A 139 22.19 1.73 10.99
CA VAL A 139 21.68 0.37 10.76
C VAL A 139 22.28 -0.22 9.51
N TYR A 140 22.28 0.55 8.41
CA TYR A 140 22.93 0.16 7.16
C TYR A 140 24.41 -0.18 7.34
N ARG A 141 25.13 0.62 8.14
CA ARG A 141 26.55 0.37 8.44
C ARG A 141 26.76 -0.90 9.27
N ARG A 142 25.89 -1.17 10.24
CA ARG A 142 25.98 -2.35 11.10
C ARG A 142 25.70 -3.64 10.35
N GLU A 143 24.87 -3.60 9.31
CA GLU A 143 24.56 -4.75 8.47
C GLU A 143 25.61 -5.04 7.39
N MET A 144 26.36 -4.02 6.94
CA MET A 144 27.33 -4.15 5.84
C MET A 144 28.73 -4.58 6.30
N ASP A 145 29.10 -4.37 7.57
CA ASP A 145 30.43 -4.72 8.08
C ASP A 145 30.35 -5.13 9.58
N PRO A 146 30.08 -6.42 9.86
CA PRO A 146 29.99 -6.92 11.23
C PRO A 146 31.33 -6.91 11.98
N GLU A 147 32.47 -6.72 11.30
CA GLU A 147 33.80 -6.95 11.85
C GLU A 147 34.43 -5.69 12.50
N ILE A 148 33.88 -4.49 12.28
CA ILE A 148 34.43 -3.24 12.85
C ILE A 148 34.09 -3.05 14.34
N ASP A 149 33.00 -3.64 14.87
CA ASP A 149 32.62 -3.49 16.28
C ASP A 149 33.41 -4.41 17.24
N MET A 150 34.27 -5.30 16.71
CA MET A 150 35.11 -6.22 17.52
C MET A 150 36.27 -5.51 18.24
N MET A 151 36.60 -4.25 17.90
CA MET A 151 37.81 -3.57 18.41
C MET A 151 37.58 -2.57 19.56
N CYS A 152 36.37 -2.48 20.12
CA CYS A 152 36.06 -1.60 21.25
C CYS A 152 35.54 -2.31 22.52
N ALA A 153 35.59 -3.64 22.58
CA ALA A 153 35.22 -4.39 23.79
C ALA A 153 36.48 -4.73 24.61
N GLY A 154 36.78 -3.91 25.61
CA GLY A 154 37.69 -4.30 26.69
C GLY A 154 37.13 -5.48 27.50
N PRO A 155 37.99 -6.27 28.17
CA PRO A 155 37.60 -7.56 28.72
C PRO A 155 37.02 -7.40 30.13
N GLU A 156 35.71 -7.35 30.27
CA GLU A 156 35.06 -7.75 31.52
C GLU A 156 33.85 -8.64 31.22
N ALA A 157 34.06 -9.94 31.45
CA ALA A 157 33.04 -10.96 31.46
C ALA A 157 32.12 -10.77 32.68
N GLY A 158 30.81 -10.75 32.46
CA GLY A 158 29.83 -10.77 33.54
C GLY A 158 28.39 -10.68 33.06
N ASN A 159 27.81 -11.83 32.71
CA ASN A 159 26.38 -12.15 32.73
C ASN A 159 25.38 -11.08 32.22
N ALA A 160 24.94 -11.23 30.98
CA ALA A 160 23.58 -10.87 30.59
C ALA A 160 23.07 -11.98 29.66
N GLU A 161 22.20 -12.80 30.23
CA GLU A 161 21.47 -13.89 29.59
C GLU A 161 20.80 -13.43 28.29
N ASP A 162 20.72 -14.39 27.36
CA ASP A 162 19.91 -14.38 26.14
C ASP A 162 18.66 -13.49 26.26
N LYS A 163 18.76 -12.26 25.74
CA LYS A 163 17.59 -11.62 25.13
C LYS A 163 17.56 -12.07 23.70
N SER A 164 17.02 -13.27 23.50
CA SER A 164 16.46 -13.70 22.22
C SER A 164 15.75 -12.51 21.60
N ALA A 165 16.10 -12.18 20.35
CA ALA A 165 15.36 -11.24 19.53
C ALA A 165 13.87 -11.56 19.69
N GLU A 166 13.13 -10.72 20.41
CA GLU A 166 11.68 -10.76 20.35
C GLU A 166 11.36 -10.64 18.86
N GLU A 167 10.86 -11.73 18.27
CA GLU A 167 10.20 -11.67 16.98
C GLU A 167 9.16 -10.58 17.10
N VAL A 168 9.49 -9.38 16.59
CA VAL A 168 8.52 -8.29 16.51
C VAL A 168 7.48 -8.75 15.50
N THR A 169 6.48 -9.49 15.98
CA THR A 169 5.25 -9.82 15.27
C THR A 169 4.44 -8.54 15.19
N MET A 170 3.94 -8.21 13.99
CA MET A 170 3.10 -7.02 13.82
C MET A 170 1.93 -7.06 14.81
N SER A 171 1.58 -5.90 15.38
CA SER A 171 0.48 -5.81 16.34
C SER A 171 -0.82 -6.39 15.76
N PRO A 172 -1.67 -7.04 16.57
CA PRO A 172 -2.96 -7.57 16.11
C PRO A 172 -3.84 -6.55 15.36
N ALA A 173 -3.79 -5.26 15.72
CA ALA A 173 -4.58 -4.25 15.02
C ALA A 173 -4.01 -3.89 13.64
N ILE A 174 -2.72 -4.12 13.40
CA ILE A 174 -2.10 -4.00 12.08
C ILE A 174 -2.33 -5.29 11.28
N ALA A 175 -2.16 -6.45 11.89
CA ALA A 175 -2.29 -7.75 11.22
C ALA A 175 -3.70 -8.00 10.67
N ILE A 176 -4.75 -7.58 11.39
CA ILE A 176 -6.15 -7.72 10.94
C ILE A 176 -6.48 -6.93 9.66
N MET A 177 -5.64 -5.95 9.30
CA MET A 177 -5.86 -5.17 8.08
C MET A 177 -5.70 -6.01 6.82
N GLN A 178 -4.81 -7.01 6.81
CA GLN A 178 -4.62 -7.87 5.64
C GLN A 178 -5.93 -8.57 5.21
N PRO A 179 -6.62 -9.33 6.08
CA PRO A 179 -7.89 -9.96 5.71
C PRO A 179 -9.01 -8.95 5.47
N ILE A 180 -9.07 -7.81 6.19
CA ILE A 180 -10.07 -6.76 5.90
C ILE A 180 -9.91 -6.24 4.47
N LEU A 181 -8.69 -5.90 4.07
CA LEU A 181 -8.39 -5.36 2.74
C LEU A 181 -8.63 -6.41 1.66
N ARG A 182 -8.29 -7.69 1.92
CA ARG A 182 -8.59 -8.78 0.99
C ARG A 182 -10.09 -9.01 0.82
N PHE A 183 -10.86 -8.94 1.90
CA PHE A 183 -12.32 -9.05 1.85
C PHE A 183 -12.94 -7.91 1.04
N LEU A 184 -12.52 -6.67 1.27
CA LEU A 184 -12.98 -5.51 0.51
C LEU A 184 -12.54 -5.55 -0.96
N GLN A 185 -11.32 -6.03 -1.23
CA GLN A 185 -10.85 -6.28 -2.59
C GLN A 185 -11.79 -7.25 -3.30
N LEU A 186 -12.04 -8.43 -2.72
CA LEU A 186 -12.90 -9.46 -3.31
C LEU A 186 -14.36 -9.02 -3.47
N LEU A 187 -14.87 -8.12 -2.62
CA LEU A 187 -16.18 -7.49 -2.82
C LEU A 187 -16.22 -6.61 -4.08
N CYS A 188 -15.09 -6.04 -4.48
CA CYS A 188 -14.97 -5.11 -5.61
C CYS A 188 -14.29 -5.72 -6.85
N GLU A 189 -13.76 -6.94 -6.73
CA GLU A 189 -13.00 -7.61 -7.78
C GLU A 189 -13.92 -8.15 -8.88
N ASN A 190 -13.57 -7.88 -10.14
CA ASN A 190 -14.37 -8.21 -11.32
C ASN A 190 -13.65 -9.26 -12.15
N HIS A 191 -13.99 -10.54 -11.95
CA HIS A 191 -13.44 -11.64 -12.76
C HIS A 191 -14.15 -11.75 -14.11
N ASN A 192 -13.88 -10.80 -14.99
CA ASN A 192 -14.01 -11.05 -16.42
C ASN A 192 -12.68 -10.79 -17.12
N ARG A 193 -11.62 -11.44 -16.60
CA ARG A 193 -10.28 -11.44 -17.21
C ARG A 193 -10.35 -11.79 -18.70
N GLU A 194 -11.24 -12.68 -19.13
CA GLU A 194 -11.40 -13.04 -20.55
C GLU A 194 -11.98 -11.90 -21.40
N LEU A 195 -12.99 -11.17 -20.90
CA LEU A 195 -13.55 -9.99 -21.60
C LEU A 195 -12.60 -8.78 -21.56
N GLN A 196 -11.91 -8.55 -20.45
CA GLN A 196 -10.90 -7.49 -20.34
C GLN A 196 -9.66 -7.81 -21.17
N THR A 197 -9.24 -9.09 -21.26
CA THR A 197 -8.14 -9.52 -22.14
C THR A 197 -8.53 -9.36 -23.61
N CYS A 198 -9.75 -9.74 -24.01
CA CYS A 198 -10.23 -9.50 -25.39
C CYS A 198 -10.25 -8.00 -25.76
N ILE A 199 -10.65 -7.13 -24.84
CA ILE A 199 -10.64 -5.67 -25.06
C ILE A 199 -9.20 -5.11 -25.04
N ALA A 200 -8.32 -5.63 -24.18
CA ALA A 200 -6.92 -5.17 -24.09
C ALA A 200 -6.03 -5.66 -25.25
N THR A 201 -6.35 -6.80 -25.89
CA THR A 201 -5.60 -7.33 -27.03
C THR A 201 -5.90 -6.63 -28.37
N HIS A 202 -6.92 -5.78 -28.43
CA HIS A 202 -7.22 -4.99 -29.62
C HIS A 202 -6.75 -3.56 -29.40
N GLU A 203 -5.63 -3.21 -30.03
CA GLU A 203 -5.11 -1.85 -30.01
C GLU A 203 -6.16 -0.86 -30.55
N SER A 204 -6.66 0.00 -29.66
CA SER A 204 -7.07 1.39 -29.88
C SER A 204 -7.76 1.67 -31.22
N ASN A 205 -9.07 1.46 -31.32
CA ASN A 205 -9.93 2.16 -32.29
C ASN A 205 -11.39 2.13 -31.81
N GLY A 206 -12.24 3.06 -32.26
CA GLY A 206 -13.65 3.22 -31.86
C GLY A 206 -14.56 1.98 -31.99
N ILE A 207 -14.01 0.85 -32.45
CA ILE A 207 -14.54 -0.49 -32.36
C ILE A 207 -14.69 -0.96 -30.91
N ASP A 208 -13.86 -0.53 -29.94
CA ASP A 208 -13.99 -0.94 -28.53
C ASP A 208 -15.27 -0.43 -27.87
N ILE A 209 -15.69 0.79 -28.21
CA ILE A 209 -16.98 1.35 -27.79
C ILE A 209 -18.11 0.56 -28.47
N ILE A 210 -17.96 0.20 -29.75
CA ILE A 210 -18.96 -0.56 -30.50
C ILE A 210 -19.05 -2.01 -29.98
N ILE A 211 -17.93 -2.66 -29.65
CA ILE A 211 -17.87 -4.00 -29.06
C ILE A 211 -18.40 -3.97 -27.61
N ALA A 212 -18.05 -2.95 -26.81
CA ALA A 212 -18.61 -2.77 -25.47
C ALA A 212 -20.12 -2.50 -25.51
N LEU A 213 -20.62 -1.71 -26.47
CA LEU A 213 -22.05 -1.49 -26.67
C LEU A 213 -22.75 -2.76 -27.17
N ILE A 214 -22.17 -3.46 -28.16
CA ILE A 214 -22.71 -4.72 -28.71
C ILE A 214 -22.70 -5.84 -27.66
N LEU A 215 -21.65 -5.99 -26.86
CA LEU A 215 -21.60 -6.98 -25.78
C LEU A 215 -22.50 -6.60 -24.61
N ASN A 216 -22.68 -5.31 -24.31
CA ASN A 216 -23.67 -4.85 -23.33
C ASN A 216 -25.12 -5.08 -23.78
N ASP A 217 -25.39 -5.05 -25.09
CA ASP A 217 -26.71 -5.33 -25.66
C ASP A 217 -26.95 -6.85 -25.89
N ILE A 218 -25.90 -7.65 -26.13
CA ILE A 218 -25.98 -9.10 -26.34
C ILE A 218 -25.92 -9.89 -25.03
N ASN A 219 -25.21 -9.40 -24.00
CA ASN A 219 -25.07 -10.07 -22.71
C ASN A 219 -25.60 -9.17 -21.57
N PRO A 220 -26.93 -9.05 -21.42
CA PRO A 220 -27.54 -8.25 -20.35
C PRO A 220 -27.06 -8.68 -18.96
N LEU A 221 -26.77 -9.97 -18.75
CA LEU A 221 -26.19 -10.49 -17.50
C LEU A 221 -24.80 -9.91 -17.21
N GLY A 222 -23.97 -9.70 -18.23
CA GLY A 222 -22.66 -9.03 -18.10
C GLY A 222 -22.79 -7.56 -17.72
N LYS A 223 -23.80 -6.86 -18.27
CA LYS A 223 -24.11 -5.46 -17.94
C LYS A 223 -24.58 -5.30 -16.49
N TYR A 224 -25.48 -6.18 -16.02
CA TYR A 224 -25.94 -6.19 -14.62
C TYR A 224 -24.79 -6.46 -13.63
N ARG A 225 -23.82 -7.31 -14.01
CA ARG A 225 -22.63 -7.59 -13.19
C ARG A 225 -21.68 -6.39 -13.10
N MET A 226 -21.43 -5.70 -14.21
CA MET A 226 -20.60 -4.49 -14.23
C MET A 226 -21.24 -3.35 -13.40
N ASP A 227 -22.56 -3.20 -13.49
CA ASP A 227 -23.31 -2.21 -12.70
C ASP A 227 -23.25 -2.54 -11.19
N LEU A 228 -23.41 -3.81 -10.80
CA LEU A 228 -23.28 -4.24 -9.41
C LEU A 228 -21.90 -3.92 -8.82
N VAL A 229 -20.82 -4.24 -9.54
CA VAL A 229 -19.47 -4.01 -9.02
C VAL A 229 -19.14 -2.52 -8.97
N LEU A 230 -19.59 -1.72 -9.93
CA LEU A 230 -19.47 -0.27 -9.85
C LEU A 230 -20.25 0.31 -8.65
N GLN A 231 -21.45 -0.21 -8.39
CA GLN A 231 -22.24 0.15 -7.21
C GLN A 231 -21.49 -0.22 -5.91
N LEU A 232 -20.93 -1.42 -5.81
CA LEU A 232 -20.13 -1.85 -4.66
C LEU A 232 -18.88 -0.98 -4.46
N LYS A 233 -18.14 -0.66 -5.53
CA LYS A 233 -16.97 0.24 -5.47
C LYS A 233 -17.35 1.64 -4.98
N ASN A 234 -18.45 2.19 -5.48
CA ASN A 234 -18.97 3.48 -5.01
C ASN A 234 -19.45 3.42 -3.56
N PHE A 235 -20.03 2.29 -3.17
CA PHE A 235 -20.54 2.04 -1.83
C PHE A 235 -19.43 1.91 -0.78
N LEU A 236 -18.16 1.71 -1.16
CA LEU A 236 -17.04 1.83 -0.23
C LEU A 236 -16.78 3.28 0.22
N ARG A 237 -17.20 4.26 -0.59
CA ARG A 237 -16.97 5.69 -0.35
C ARG A 237 -18.23 6.42 0.11
N ASN A 238 -19.35 6.14 -0.52
CA ASN A 238 -20.63 6.81 -0.28
C ASN A 238 -21.74 5.77 -0.09
N GLN A 239 -22.18 5.60 1.15
CA GLN A 239 -23.22 4.64 1.52
C GLN A 239 -24.64 5.23 1.47
N ASN A 240 -24.81 6.49 1.05
CA ASN A 240 -26.09 7.21 1.07
C ASN A 240 -26.77 7.22 2.44
N ASN A 241 -25.95 7.12 3.51
CA ASN A 241 -26.39 7.19 4.89
C ASN A 241 -26.27 8.63 5.43
N LYS A 242 -26.76 8.88 6.65
CA LYS A 242 -26.52 10.16 7.35
C LYS A 242 -25.04 10.47 7.54
N THR A 243 -24.24 9.43 7.75
CA THR A 243 -22.79 9.50 7.84
C THR A 243 -22.20 8.50 6.86
N ASN A 244 -21.35 8.98 5.97
CA ASN A 244 -20.61 8.16 5.03
C ASN A 244 -19.21 7.88 5.59
N TYR A 245 -18.77 6.64 5.48
CA TYR A 245 -17.45 6.17 5.87
C TYR A 245 -16.66 5.88 4.60
N ASN A 246 -15.69 6.74 4.31
CA ASN A 246 -14.93 6.65 3.07
C ASN A 246 -13.75 5.68 3.21
N LEU A 247 -14.00 4.38 3.00
CA LEU A 247 -12.98 3.34 3.14
C LEU A 247 -11.88 3.43 2.07
N VAL A 248 -12.16 4.03 0.91
CA VAL A 248 -11.15 4.24 -0.15
C VAL A 248 -10.06 5.19 0.35
N CYS A 249 -10.46 6.37 0.78
CA CYS A 249 -9.53 7.38 1.27
C CYS A 249 -8.87 6.93 2.61
N GLU A 250 -9.54 6.12 3.47
CA GLU A 250 -8.88 5.49 4.65
C GLU A 250 -7.85 4.40 4.30
N THR A 251 -8.09 3.63 3.25
CA THR A 251 -7.12 2.64 2.75
C THR A 251 -5.87 3.34 2.22
N LEU A 252 -6.04 4.48 1.54
CA LEU A 252 -4.93 5.34 1.10
C LEU A 252 -4.15 5.93 2.28
N GLN A 253 -4.85 6.41 3.32
CA GLN A 253 -4.20 6.87 4.55
C GLN A 253 -3.45 5.74 5.26
N PHE A 254 -3.96 4.51 5.22
CA PHE A 254 -3.26 3.35 5.76
C PHE A 254 -1.95 3.07 4.99
N LEU A 255 -1.98 3.13 3.66
CA LEU A 255 -0.76 3.02 2.82
C LEU A 255 0.27 4.10 3.18
N ASP A 256 -0.17 5.35 3.32
CA ASP A 256 0.67 6.49 3.72
C ASP A 256 1.32 6.26 5.11
N CYS A 257 0.55 5.73 6.07
CA CYS A 257 1.06 5.41 7.41
C CYS A 257 2.12 4.31 7.38
N ILE A 258 1.82 3.17 6.75
CA ILE A 258 2.69 1.99 6.78
C ILE A 258 3.99 2.23 6.00
N CYS A 259 3.99 3.15 5.04
CA CYS A 259 5.18 3.54 4.28
C CYS A 259 5.95 4.74 4.88
N GLY A 260 5.48 5.34 5.98
CA GLY A 260 6.26 6.31 6.77
C GLY A 260 6.31 7.76 6.26
N SER A 261 5.39 8.14 5.36
CA SER A 261 5.28 9.50 4.79
C SER A 261 5.16 10.63 5.85
N THR A 262 4.70 10.28 7.05
CA THR A 262 4.55 11.19 8.21
C THR A 262 5.85 11.83 8.71
N THR A 263 7.02 11.36 8.26
CA THR A 263 8.34 11.83 8.72
C THR A 263 9.05 12.80 7.75
N GLY A 264 8.33 13.36 6.78
CA GLY A 264 8.83 14.50 5.99
C GLY A 264 9.81 14.16 4.86
N GLY A 265 9.90 12.89 4.44
CA GLY A 265 10.69 12.52 3.27
C GLY A 265 10.33 11.13 2.73
N LEU A 266 9.80 11.07 1.51
CA LEU A 266 9.53 9.84 0.75
C LEU A 266 10.79 9.03 0.40
N GLY A 267 11.99 9.55 0.69
CA GLY A 267 13.28 8.89 0.42
C GLY A 267 13.71 7.83 1.43
N LEU A 268 12.90 7.56 2.47
CA LEU A 268 13.23 6.59 3.54
C LEU A 268 12.32 5.35 3.54
N LEU A 269 11.69 5.02 2.41
CA LEU A 269 10.76 3.87 2.31
C LEU A 269 11.37 2.57 2.81
N GLY A 270 12.66 2.34 2.54
CA GLY A 270 13.35 1.12 2.95
C GLY A 270 13.57 0.96 4.47
N LEU A 271 13.32 1.99 5.28
CA LEU A 271 13.26 1.85 6.75
C LEU A 271 11.91 1.31 7.23
N TYR A 272 10.86 1.61 6.47
CA TYR A 272 9.49 1.29 6.83
C TYR A 272 9.04 -0.02 6.21
N ILE A 273 9.46 -0.30 4.97
CA ILE A 273 9.10 -1.49 4.23
C ILE A 273 10.16 -2.56 4.44
N ASN A 274 9.74 -3.72 4.96
CA ASN A 274 10.59 -4.87 5.23
C ASN A 274 9.82 -6.18 4.96
N GLU A 275 10.49 -7.32 5.10
CA GLU A 275 9.89 -8.64 4.82
C GLU A 275 8.62 -8.94 5.63
N LYS A 276 8.48 -8.34 6.82
CA LYS A 276 7.34 -8.62 7.70
C LYS A 276 6.07 -7.90 7.27
N ASN A 277 6.18 -6.76 6.58
CA ASN A 277 5.02 -5.92 6.25
C ASN A 277 4.79 -5.73 4.74
N VAL A 278 5.74 -6.10 3.88
CA VAL A 278 5.63 -5.96 2.42
C VAL A 278 4.39 -6.63 1.84
N VAL A 279 3.98 -7.78 2.38
CA VAL A 279 2.74 -8.49 1.96
C VAL A 279 1.51 -7.62 2.22
N LEU A 280 1.45 -6.94 3.36
CA LEU A 280 0.36 -6.05 3.72
C LEU A 280 0.36 -4.77 2.86
N VAL A 281 1.54 -4.24 2.51
CA VAL A 281 1.66 -3.11 1.58
C VAL A 281 1.14 -3.51 0.18
N ASN A 282 1.56 -4.68 -0.33
CA ASN A 282 1.05 -5.23 -1.59
C ASN A 282 -0.47 -5.41 -1.57
N GLN A 283 -1.01 -6.03 -0.51
CA GLN A 283 -2.45 -6.19 -0.34
C GLN A 283 -3.18 -4.84 -0.36
N THR A 284 -2.60 -3.78 0.23
CA THR A 284 -3.18 -2.44 0.22
C THR A 284 -3.20 -1.84 -1.18
N LEU A 285 -2.11 -1.98 -1.95
CA LEU A 285 -2.03 -1.54 -3.34
C LEU A 285 -3.06 -2.26 -4.21
N GLU A 286 -3.14 -3.59 -4.11
CA GLU A 286 -4.10 -4.41 -4.86
C GLU A 286 -5.56 -4.04 -4.55
N SER A 287 -5.90 -3.85 -3.28
CA SER A 287 -7.24 -3.38 -2.90
C SER A 287 -7.55 -2.01 -3.49
N LEU A 288 -6.62 -1.05 -3.42
CA LEU A 288 -6.81 0.28 -4.03
C LEU A 288 -6.94 0.18 -5.57
N THR A 289 -6.19 -0.70 -6.22
CA THR A 289 -6.31 -0.94 -7.66
C THR A 289 -7.71 -1.42 -7.99
N GLU A 290 -8.24 -2.39 -7.26
CA GLU A 290 -9.61 -2.87 -7.48
C GLU A 290 -10.66 -1.80 -7.19
N TYR A 291 -10.44 -0.89 -6.23
CA TYR A 291 -11.38 0.23 -5.99
C TYR A 291 -11.46 1.21 -7.17
N CYS A 292 -10.40 1.30 -7.98
CA CYS A 292 -10.27 2.27 -9.08
C CYS A 292 -10.46 1.67 -10.47
N GLN A 293 -10.21 0.38 -10.67
CA GLN A 293 -10.22 -0.26 -11.98
C GLN A 293 -11.60 -0.20 -12.65
N GLY A 294 -11.64 0.12 -13.95
CA GLY A 294 -12.86 0.36 -14.72
C GLY A 294 -13.33 1.82 -14.67
N PRO A 295 -14.50 2.16 -15.23
CA PRO A 295 -14.99 3.55 -15.26
C PRO A 295 -15.52 3.99 -13.88
N CYS A 296 -14.62 4.15 -12.91
CA CYS A 296 -14.92 4.58 -11.53
C CYS A 296 -14.24 5.92 -11.23
N HIS A 297 -14.61 6.93 -12.02
CA HIS A 297 -14.03 8.28 -12.00
C HIS A 297 -13.93 8.83 -10.58
N GLU A 298 -14.96 8.68 -9.77
CA GLU A 298 -15.01 9.37 -8.50
C GLU A 298 -14.11 8.74 -7.42
N ASN A 299 -13.79 7.44 -7.53
CA ASN A 299 -12.78 6.81 -6.69
C ASN A 299 -11.37 7.20 -7.16
N GLN A 300 -11.14 7.23 -8.48
CA GLN A 300 -9.89 7.69 -9.07
C GLN A 300 -9.57 9.13 -8.62
N THR A 301 -10.55 10.04 -8.69
CA THR A 301 -10.42 11.42 -8.19
C THR A 301 -10.23 11.47 -6.67
N CYS A 302 -10.92 10.65 -5.84
CA CYS A 302 -10.67 10.61 -4.36
C CYS A 302 -9.21 10.30 -4.06
N ILE A 303 -8.58 9.38 -4.79
CA ILE A 303 -7.18 9.04 -4.57
C ILE A 303 -6.25 10.16 -5.06
N ALA A 304 -6.44 10.64 -6.30
CA ALA A 304 -5.55 11.62 -6.91
C ALA A 304 -5.54 12.98 -6.20
N THR A 305 -6.70 13.39 -5.66
CA THR A 305 -6.89 14.70 -5.03
C THR A 305 -6.82 14.66 -3.50
N HIS A 306 -6.53 13.50 -2.90
CA HIS A 306 -6.54 13.35 -1.44
C HIS A 306 -5.57 14.31 -0.74
N GLU A 307 -6.00 14.91 0.37
CA GLU A 307 -5.25 15.91 1.13
C GLU A 307 -3.93 15.40 1.72
N SER A 308 -3.79 14.08 1.91
CA SER A 308 -2.55 13.47 2.40
C SER A 308 -1.47 13.31 1.32
N ASN A 309 -1.70 13.79 0.10
CA ASN A 309 -0.85 13.54 -1.07
C ASN A 309 -0.55 12.05 -1.25
N GLY A 310 -1.56 11.19 -1.06
CA GLY A 310 -1.41 9.73 -1.15
C GLY A 310 -0.94 9.23 -2.53
N ILE A 311 -1.00 10.06 -3.56
CA ILE A 311 -0.40 9.74 -4.86
C ILE A 311 1.14 9.80 -4.84
N ASP A 312 1.71 10.67 -4.01
CA ASP A 312 3.17 10.84 -3.91
C ASP A 312 3.81 9.60 -3.31
N ILE A 313 3.13 8.92 -2.37
CA ILE A 313 3.63 7.65 -1.84
C ILE A 313 3.61 6.55 -2.91
N ILE A 314 2.59 6.49 -3.77
CA ILE A 314 2.52 5.52 -4.87
C ILE A 314 3.64 5.78 -5.87
N ILE A 315 3.88 7.05 -6.22
CA ILE A 315 4.98 7.46 -7.10
C ILE A 315 6.33 7.12 -6.45
N ALA A 316 6.51 7.38 -5.16
CA ALA A 316 7.74 7.08 -4.43
C ALA A 316 8.06 5.58 -4.38
N LEU A 317 7.04 4.72 -4.25
CA LEU A 317 7.22 3.26 -4.31
C LEU A 317 7.81 2.80 -5.65
N ILE A 318 7.47 3.49 -6.75
CA ILE A 318 8.00 3.20 -8.09
C ILE A 318 9.41 3.78 -8.25
N LEU A 319 9.58 5.05 -7.90
CA LEU A 319 10.80 5.81 -8.22
C LEU A 319 11.98 5.51 -7.29
N ASN A 320 11.72 5.27 -6.01
CA ASN A 320 12.79 5.13 -5.02
C ASN A 320 13.28 3.68 -4.92
N ASP A 321 14.54 3.54 -4.50
CA ASP A 321 15.10 2.25 -4.11
C ASP A 321 14.63 1.87 -2.70
N ILE A 322 14.12 0.65 -2.55
CA ILE A 322 13.61 0.13 -1.28
C ILE A 322 14.73 -0.69 -0.62
N ASN A 323 15.76 -0.03 -0.11
CA ASN A 323 16.90 -0.67 0.56
C ASN A 323 16.76 -0.66 2.10
N PRO A 324 17.09 -1.76 2.81
CA PRO A 324 17.90 -2.88 2.34
C PRO A 324 17.12 -4.02 1.66
N LEU A 325 15.78 -3.99 1.65
CA LEU A 325 14.95 -5.08 1.11
C LEU A 325 15.34 -5.50 -0.31
N GLY A 326 15.60 -4.54 -1.19
CA GLY A 326 16.02 -4.79 -2.58
C GLY A 326 17.35 -5.53 -2.73
N LYS A 327 18.20 -5.59 -1.70
CA LYS A 327 19.45 -6.36 -1.76
C LYS A 327 19.24 -7.86 -1.57
N TYR A 328 18.25 -8.25 -0.79
CA TYR A 328 18.03 -9.65 -0.38
C TYR A 328 16.76 -10.25 -0.98
N ARG A 329 15.74 -9.42 -1.24
CA ARG A 329 14.41 -9.80 -1.71
C ARG A 329 13.93 -8.88 -2.82
N MET A 330 14.66 -8.90 -3.93
CA MET A 330 14.29 -8.13 -5.12
C MET A 330 12.93 -8.58 -5.68
N ASP A 331 12.58 -9.86 -5.54
CA ASP A 331 11.26 -10.43 -5.88
C ASP A 331 10.11 -9.61 -5.26
N LEU A 332 10.21 -9.29 -3.97
CA LEU A 332 9.20 -8.53 -3.25
C LEU A 332 9.15 -7.06 -3.68
N VAL A 333 10.32 -6.47 -3.96
CA VAL A 333 10.43 -5.08 -4.44
C VAL A 333 9.83 -4.94 -5.84
N LEU A 334 10.09 -5.89 -6.74
CA LEU A 334 9.49 -5.92 -8.08
C LEU A 334 7.98 -6.04 -8.00
N GLN A 335 7.46 -6.90 -7.12
CA GLN A 335 6.01 -7.02 -6.89
C GLN A 335 5.39 -5.70 -6.40
N LEU A 336 6.04 -5.01 -5.46
CA LEU A 336 5.61 -3.68 -5.00
C LEU A 336 5.56 -2.66 -6.14
N LYS A 337 6.64 -2.56 -6.93
CA LYS A 337 6.71 -1.62 -8.06
C LYS A 337 5.68 -1.93 -9.13
N ASN A 338 5.44 -3.21 -9.39
CA ASN A 338 4.41 -3.67 -10.31
C ASN A 338 3.00 -3.27 -9.84
N ASN A 339 2.65 -3.57 -8.59
CA ASN A 339 1.35 -3.25 -8.03
C ASN A 339 1.12 -1.73 -7.92
N ALA A 340 2.15 -0.95 -7.57
CA ALA A 340 2.09 0.51 -7.57
C ALA A 340 1.86 1.06 -8.99
N SER A 341 2.53 0.49 -10.00
CA SER A 341 2.35 0.89 -11.40
C SER A 341 0.94 0.58 -11.90
N LYS A 342 0.39 -0.61 -11.57
CA LYS A 342 -1.00 -0.98 -11.87
C LYS A 342 -2.02 -0.04 -11.22
N LEU A 343 -1.77 0.38 -9.98
CA LEU A 343 -2.62 1.36 -9.29
C LEU A 343 -2.61 2.71 -10.02
N LEU A 344 -1.45 3.23 -10.43
CA LEU A 344 -1.41 4.49 -11.20
C LEU A 344 -2.12 4.37 -12.55
N LEU A 345 -1.95 3.25 -13.26
CA LEU A 345 -2.68 2.98 -14.51
C LEU A 345 -4.20 2.95 -14.28
N ALA A 346 -4.66 2.30 -13.20
CA ALA A 346 -6.09 2.28 -12.85
C ALA A 346 -6.63 3.67 -12.48
N ILE A 347 -5.80 4.56 -11.91
CA ILE A 347 -6.17 5.97 -11.64
C ILE A 347 -6.23 6.78 -12.95
N MET A 348 -5.40 6.44 -13.95
CA MET A 348 -5.31 7.13 -15.25
C MET A 348 -6.21 6.56 -16.35
N GLU A 349 -6.93 5.47 -16.10
CA GLU A 349 -7.76 4.78 -17.10
C GLU A 349 -8.83 5.72 -17.73
N SER A 350 -9.28 6.72 -16.97
CA SER A 350 -10.28 7.69 -17.38
C SER A 350 -9.69 8.82 -18.23
N ARG A 351 -9.68 8.62 -19.55
CA ARG A 351 -9.15 9.55 -20.56
C ARG A 351 -9.80 10.95 -20.64
N HIS A 352 -10.88 11.19 -19.91
CA HIS A 352 -11.59 12.48 -19.92
C HIS A 352 -11.16 13.44 -18.81
N ASP A 353 -10.33 12.98 -17.87
CA ASP A 353 -9.93 13.74 -16.69
C ASP A 353 -8.44 14.13 -16.77
N SER A 354 -8.13 15.23 -17.45
CA SER A 354 -6.77 15.76 -17.56
C SER A 354 -6.18 16.18 -16.21
N GLU A 355 -7.02 16.40 -15.19
CA GLU A 355 -6.58 16.88 -13.87
C GLU A 355 -5.78 15.81 -13.11
N ASN A 356 -6.23 14.54 -13.15
CA ASN A 356 -5.50 13.44 -12.51
C ASN A 356 -4.15 13.20 -13.19
N ALA A 357 -4.10 13.23 -14.52
CA ALA A 357 -2.87 13.07 -15.30
C ALA A 357 -1.88 14.21 -15.02
N GLU A 358 -2.34 15.47 -14.99
CA GLU A 358 -1.52 16.63 -14.64
C GLU A 358 -0.93 16.52 -13.23
N ARG A 359 -1.71 16.02 -12.27
CA ARG A 359 -1.24 15.87 -10.89
C ARG A 359 -0.19 14.76 -10.75
N ILE A 360 -0.36 13.65 -11.47
CA ILE A 360 0.66 12.59 -11.56
C ILE A 360 1.92 13.16 -12.20
N LEU A 361 1.82 13.84 -13.33
CA LEU A 361 2.96 14.43 -14.04
C LEU A 361 3.66 15.53 -13.22
N PHE A 362 2.93 16.30 -12.43
CA PHE A 362 3.50 17.32 -11.56
C PHE A 362 4.41 16.70 -10.48
N ASN A 363 3.99 15.57 -9.92
CA ASN A 363 4.72 14.87 -8.86
C ASN A 363 5.77 13.87 -9.39
N MET A 364 5.55 13.35 -10.60
CA MET A 364 6.42 12.38 -11.26
C MET A 364 7.44 13.11 -12.13
N ARG A 365 8.71 13.08 -11.74
CA ARG A 365 9.80 13.67 -12.55
C ARG A 365 10.05 12.79 -13.79
N PRO A 366 9.81 13.27 -15.03
CA PRO A 366 9.88 12.43 -16.22
C PRO A 366 11.25 11.78 -16.45
N ARG A 367 12.33 12.45 -16.03
CA ARG A 367 13.69 11.90 -16.10
C ARG A 367 13.86 10.68 -15.21
N GLU A 368 13.34 10.73 -13.99
CA GLU A 368 13.45 9.62 -13.04
C GLU A 368 12.63 8.42 -13.49
N LEU A 369 11.46 8.67 -14.07
CA LEU A 369 10.65 7.61 -14.65
C LEU A 369 11.41 6.88 -15.75
N VAL A 370 12.06 7.62 -16.66
CA VAL A 370 12.90 7.04 -17.73
C VAL A 370 14.09 6.27 -17.15
N ASP A 371 14.72 6.77 -16.10
CA ASP A 371 15.85 6.08 -15.46
C ASP A 371 15.40 4.78 -14.80
N VAL A 372 14.24 4.76 -14.12
CA VAL A 372 13.64 3.55 -13.54
C VAL A 372 13.27 2.54 -14.63
N MET A 373 12.68 2.99 -15.75
CA MET A 373 12.40 2.12 -16.90
C MET A 373 13.68 1.47 -17.42
N LYS A 374 14.73 2.26 -17.68
CA LYS A 374 16.02 1.74 -18.16
C LYS A 374 16.63 0.74 -17.20
N ASN A 375 16.61 1.04 -15.90
CA ASN A 375 17.14 0.15 -14.88
C ASN A 375 16.38 -1.17 -14.84
N ALA A 376 15.05 -1.14 -14.93
CA ALA A 376 14.21 -2.33 -14.96
C ALA A 376 14.50 -3.21 -16.20
N TYR A 377 14.61 -2.60 -17.38
CA TYR A 377 14.96 -3.34 -18.61
C TYR A 377 16.39 -3.90 -18.56
N ASN A 378 17.36 -3.15 -18.04
CA ASN A 378 18.74 -3.61 -17.91
C ASN A 378 18.85 -4.79 -16.92
N GLN A 379 18.18 -4.72 -15.77
CA GLN A 379 18.09 -5.84 -14.83
C GLN A 379 17.47 -7.08 -15.49
N GLY A 380 16.44 -6.90 -16.32
CA GLY A 380 15.83 -7.99 -17.08
C GLY A 380 16.74 -8.62 -18.13
N LEU A 381 17.71 -7.88 -18.67
CA LEU A 381 18.72 -8.42 -19.60
C LEU A 381 19.82 -9.20 -18.88
N GLU A 382 20.18 -8.77 -17.67
CA GLU A 382 21.16 -9.48 -16.82
C GLU A 382 20.60 -10.83 -16.32
N CYS A 383 19.29 -10.92 -16.07
CA CYS A 383 18.62 -12.18 -15.66
C CYS A 383 18.50 -13.20 -16.81
N ASP A 384 18.36 -12.78 -18.06
CA ASP A 384 18.26 -13.66 -19.26
C ASP A 384 19.57 -14.42 -19.58
N HIS A 385 20.66 -14.14 -18.84
CA HIS A 385 21.97 -14.80 -19.01
C HIS A 385 22.28 -15.84 -17.92
N GLY A 386 21.37 -16.04 -16.96
CA GLY A 386 21.41 -17.16 -16.03
C GLY A 386 20.43 -18.24 -16.48
N ASP A 387 20.91 -19.45 -16.73
CA ASP A 387 20.07 -20.63 -16.96
C ASP A 387 19.17 -20.87 -15.73
N ASP A 388 17.93 -20.37 -15.76
CA ASP A 388 16.88 -20.84 -14.87
C ASP A 388 15.59 -21.04 -15.68
N GLU A 389 15.44 -22.26 -16.22
CA GLU A 389 14.16 -22.82 -16.68
C GLU A 389 13.26 -23.11 -15.45
N GLY A 390 12.97 -22.08 -14.66
CA GLY A 390 12.05 -22.12 -13.53
C GLY A 390 10.72 -21.49 -13.89
N GLY A 391 9.63 -22.24 -13.74
CA GLY A 391 8.26 -21.85 -14.14
C GLY A 391 7.86 -20.42 -13.75
N ASP A 392 7.50 -19.67 -14.80
CA ASP A 392 7.06 -18.28 -14.86
C ASP A 392 5.76 -18.03 -14.08
N ASP A 393 5.87 -17.63 -12.80
CA ASP A 393 4.76 -17.04 -12.03
C ASP A 393 5.22 -15.82 -11.19
N GLY A 394 6.47 -15.40 -11.37
CA GLY A 394 7.08 -14.27 -10.65
C GLY A 394 7.11 -13.01 -11.52
N VAL A 395 6.91 -11.84 -10.90
CA VAL A 395 6.99 -10.55 -11.60
C VAL A 395 8.42 -10.30 -12.08
N SER A 396 8.62 -10.20 -13.40
CA SER A 396 9.93 -9.91 -13.97
C SER A 396 10.25 -8.41 -13.93
N PRO A 397 11.53 -8.01 -13.95
CA PRO A 397 11.91 -6.62 -14.14
C PRO A 397 11.34 -6.02 -15.45
N LYS A 398 11.18 -6.84 -16.50
CA LYS A 398 10.59 -6.42 -17.77
C LYS A 398 9.10 -6.05 -17.62
N ASP A 399 8.34 -6.78 -16.80
CA ASP A 399 6.92 -6.47 -16.54
C ASP A 399 6.76 -5.12 -15.84
N VAL A 400 7.62 -4.85 -14.85
CA VAL A 400 7.67 -3.55 -14.18
C VAL A 400 8.02 -2.45 -15.18
N GLY A 401 9.06 -2.66 -15.99
CA GLY A 401 9.46 -1.72 -17.03
C GLY A 401 8.36 -1.45 -18.06
N HIS A 402 7.59 -2.49 -18.45
CA HIS A 402 6.47 -2.38 -19.37
C HIS A 402 5.31 -1.57 -18.78
N ASN A 403 4.91 -1.83 -17.53
CA ASN A 403 3.84 -1.07 -16.87
C ASN A 403 4.19 0.41 -16.72
N ILE A 404 5.45 0.73 -16.38
CA ILE A 404 5.93 2.11 -16.31
C ILE A 404 5.97 2.76 -17.69
N TYR A 405 6.30 2.01 -18.74
CA TYR A 405 6.23 2.50 -20.11
C TYR A 405 4.79 2.82 -20.54
N ILE A 406 3.82 1.95 -20.25
CA ILE A 406 2.40 2.22 -20.51
C ILE A 406 1.97 3.49 -19.79
N LEU A 407 2.38 3.65 -18.52
CA LEU A 407 2.07 4.84 -17.72
C LEU A 407 2.62 6.12 -18.35
N ALA A 408 3.82 6.07 -18.93
CA ALA A 408 4.41 7.21 -19.63
C ALA A 408 3.78 7.49 -21.02
N HIS A 409 3.12 6.49 -21.59
CA HIS A 409 2.44 6.59 -22.89
C HIS A 409 1.03 7.19 -22.78
N GLN A 410 0.32 6.88 -21.70
CA GLN A 410 -0.96 7.48 -21.34
C GLN A 410 -0.78 8.96 -20.99
#